data_AF-E0RYC4-F1
#
_entry.id   AF-E0RYC4-F1
#
_cell.length_a   1.000
_cell.length_b   1.000
_cell.length_c   1.000
_cell.angle_alpha   90.00
_cell.angle_beta   90.00
_cell.angle_gamma   90.00
#
_symmetry.space_group_name_H-M   'P 1'
#
loop_
_entity.id
_entity.type
_entity.pdbx_description
1 polymer ?
#
loop_
_entity_poly.entity_id
_entity_poly.type
_entity_poly.pdbx_seq_one_letter_code
_entity_poly.pdbx_strand_id
1 'polypeptide(L)'
;MKKFFMPLILSAVVLVSACGTAKDNSASQAFSKEEVSNTITEDEAYNAVINYNKAIDPEFDAGINTEGYTEYWDVSTNEDGQIVVLYRSYTAAQIRYYVNPTSGETYITEFVPGIIDEEQKTGETFNARDYLTEP
;
A
#
# COMPACT_ATOMS: atom_id res chain seq x y z
N MET A 1 19.53 20.12 21.24
CA MET A 1 18.80 18.91 21.71
C MET A 1 17.62 19.35 22.55
N LYS A 2 16.43 19.48 21.95
CA LYS A 2 15.21 19.88 22.67
C LYS A 2 14.36 18.63 22.88
N LYS A 3 14.28 18.20 24.14
CA LYS A 3 13.37 17.15 24.62
C LYS A 3 11.97 17.75 24.67
N PHE A 4 11.02 17.19 23.93
CA PHE A 4 9.62 17.56 24.06
C PHE A 4 8.95 16.60 25.05
N PHE A 5 8.65 17.15 26.22
CA PHE A 5 7.71 16.62 27.20
C PHE A 5 6.30 16.66 26.61
N MET A 6 5.60 15.52 26.61
CA MET A 6 4.18 15.44 26.25
C MET A 6 3.36 15.38 27.54
N PRO A 7 2.49 16.36 27.83
CA PRO A 7 1.66 16.31 29.03
C PRO A 7 0.43 15.43 28.80
N LEU A 8 0.26 14.46 29.71
CA LEU A 8 -0.96 13.74 30.00
C LEU A 8 -2.03 14.75 30.47
N ILE A 9 -3.05 15.01 29.65
CA ILE A 9 -4.20 15.86 30.04
C ILE A 9 -5.39 14.95 30.35
N LEU A 10 -5.51 14.62 31.63
CA LEU A 10 -6.73 14.17 32.28
C LEU A 10 -7.65 15.39 32.43
N SER A 11 -8.83 15.36 31.82
CA SER A 11 -9.89 16.34 32.11
C SER A 11 -11.25 15.67 31.99
N ALA A 12 -11.70 15.16 33.13
CA ALA A 12 -13.11 14.89 33.37
C ALA A 12 -13.84 16.23 33.48
N VAL A 13 -14.80 16.46 32.57
CA VAL A 13 -15.82 17.50 32.77
C VAL A 13 -17.17 16.81 32.76
N VAL A 14 -17.68 16.61 33.98
CA VAL A 14 -19.07 16.26 34.24
C VAL A 14 -19.86 17.55 34.28
N LEU A 15 -20.79 17.74 33.34
CA LEU A 15 -21.84 18.76 33.44
C LEU A 15 -23.20 18.07 33.31
N VAL A 16 -23.89 18.00 34.46
CA VAL A 16 -25.27 17.55 34.63
C VAL A 16 -26.17 18.78 34.62
N SER A 17 -27.20 18.77 33.76
CA SER A 17 -28.41 19.60 33.81
C SER A 17 -29.35 19.12 32.69
N ALA A 18 -30.65 18.89 32.80
CA ALA A 18 -31.61 18.78 33.90
C ALA A 18 -32.87 18.07 33.35
N CYS A 19 -33.56 17.31 34.20
CA CYS A 19 -34.96 16.82 34.16
C CYS A 19 -35.60 16.39 32.81
N GLY A 20 -35.68 15.07 32.60
CA GLY A 20 -36.62 14.43 31.69
C GLY A 20 -36.90 13.00 32.17
N THR A 21 -38.09 12.75 32.71
CA THR A 21 -38.54 11.40 33.09
C THR A 21 -38.94 10.60 31.85
N ALA A 22 -38.14 9.62 31.46
CA ALA A 22 -38.58 8.33 30.92
C ALA A 22 -37.37 7.39 30.76
N LYS A 23 -37.56 6.13 31.15
CA LYS A 23 -36.61 5.03 31.07
C LYS A 23 -36.26 4.74 29.61
N ASP A 24 -34.99 4.48 29.31
CA ASP A 24 -34.54 3.25 28.60
C ASP A 24 -33.02 3.22 28.42
N ASN A 25 -32.46 2.03 28.66
CA ASN A 25 -31.07 1.67 28.41
C ASN A 25 -30.78 1.67 26.92
N SER A 26 -29.78 2.42 26.49
CA SER A 26 -28.68 1.93 25.65
C SER A 26 -27.74 3.08 25.35
N ALA A 27 -26.53 3.00 25.90
CA ALA A 27 -25.41 3.78 25.43
C ALA A 27 -25.23 3.49 23.93
N SER A 28 -25.63 4.45 23.10
CA SER A 28 -25.27 4.49 21.69
C SER A 28 -23.75 4.63 21.64
N GLN A 29 -23.06 3.50 21.54
CA GLN A 29 -21.73 3.45 20.96
C GLN A 29 -21.89 4.01 19.54
N ALA A 30 -21.32 5.19 19.32
CA ALA A 30 -21.04 5.67 17.99
C ALA A 30 -20.08 4.66 17.35
N PHE A 31 -20.65 3.70 16.63
CA PHE A 31 -19.94 2.90 15.66
C PHE A 31 -19.47 3.89 14.60
N SER A 32 -18.23 4.34 14.72
CA SER A 32 -17.52 4.98 13.61
C SER A 32 -17.58 3.98 12.47
N LYS A 33 -18.48 4.24 11.53
CA LYS A 33 -18.51 3.56 10.24
C LYS A 33 -17.11 3.74 9.66
N GLU A 34 -16.30 2.69 9.70
CA GLU A 34 -15.10 2.62 8.87
C GLU A 34 -15.58 2.91 7.45
N GLU A 35 -15.26 4.11 6.96
CA GLU A 35 -15.28 4.36 5.53
C GLU A 35 -14.31 3.32 4.96
N VAL A 36 -14.85 2.32 4.26
CA VAL A 36 -14.04 1.41 3.45
C VAL A 36 -13.34 2.32 2.45
N SER A 37 -12.10 2.67 2.78
CA SER A 37 -11.24 3.45 1.93
C SER A 37 -11.13 2.69 0.62
N ASN A 38 -11.71 3.25 -0.46
CA ASN A 38 -11.59 2.69 -1.81
C ASN A 38 -10.20 2.95 -2.40
N THR A 39 -9.17 2.99 -1.57
CA THR A 39 -7.78 3.27 -1.93
C THR A 39 -7.02 1.97 -1.79
N ILE A 40 -6.31 1.57 -2.84
CA ILE A 40 -5.42 0.41 -2.83
C ILE A 40 -4.31 0.69 -1.81
N THR A 41 -4.13 -0.23 -0.89
CA THR A 41 -3.03 -0.24 0.09
C THR A 41 -1.75 -0.82 -0.50
N GLU A 42 -0.61 -0.63 0.17
CA GLU A 42 0.68 -1.19 -0.29
C GLU A 42 0.63 -2.72 -0.42
N ASP A 43 0.02 -3.41 0.54
CA ASP A 43 -0.16 -4.87 0.50
C ASP A 43 -1.05 -5.32 -0.67
N GLU A 44 -2.13 -4.59 -0.93
CA GLU A 44 -3.02 -4.86 -2.06
C GLU A 44 -2.33 -4.60 -3.40
N ALA A 45 -1.53 -3.54 -3.50
CA ALA A 45 -0.74 -3.26 -4.70
C ALA A 45 0.30 -4.35 -4.97
N TYR A 46 1.00 -4.80 -3.92
CA TYR A 46 1.94 -5.93 -4.02
C TYR A 46 1.24 -7.18 -4.56
N ASN A 47 0.14 -7.59 -3.92
CA ASN A 47 -0.60 -8.78 -4.34
C ASN A 47 -1.15 -8.65 -5.77
N ALA A 48 -1.66 -7.47 -6.14
CA ALA A 48 -2.12 -7.20 -7.50
C ALA A 48 -1.00 -7.33 -8.53
N VAL A 49 0.21 -6.83 -8.23
CA VAL A 49 1.38 -6.98 -9.10
C VAL A 49 1.79 -8.45 -9.23
N ILE A 50 1.80 -9.21 -8.13
CA ILE A 50 2.10 -10.66 -8.20
C ILE A 50 1.06 -11.39 -9.06
N ASN A 51 -0.22 -11.10 -8.89
CA ASN A 51 -1.30 -11.71 -9.66
C ASN A 51 -1.26 -11.33 -11.15
N TYR A 52 -0.90 -10.08 -11.45
CA TYR A 52 -0.66 -9.62 -12.81
C TYR A 52 0.44 -10.43 -13.50
N ASN A 53 1.59 -10.61 -12.83
CA ASN A 53 2.71 -11.39 -13.37
C ASN A 53 2.31 -12.86 -13.60
N LYS A 54 1.59 -13.48 -12.66
CA LYS A 54 1.06 -14.85 -12.82
C LYS A 54 0.06 -14.99 -13.98
N ALA A 55 -0.74 -13.96 -14.24
CA ALA A 55 -1.71 -13.97 -15.34
C ALA A 55 -1.03 -13.94 -16.71
N ILE A 56 0.14 -13.30 -16.81
CA ILE A 56 0.94 -13.24 -18.04
C ILE A 56 1.80 -14.50 -18.20
N ASP A 57 2.41 -14.95 -17.11
CA ASP A 57 3.23 -16.15 -17.04
C ASP A 57 2.76 -17.04 -15.89
N PRO A 58 1.96 -18.09 -16.16
CA PRO A 58 1.49 -19.01 -15.13
C PRO A 58 2.59 -19.77 -14.38
N GLU A 59 3.82 -19.81 -14.92
CA GLU A 59 4.98 -20.42 -14.25
C GLU A 59 5.73 -19.42 -13.35
N PHE A 60 5.32 -18.15 -13.35
CA PHE A 60 5.91 -17.11 -12.51
C PHE A 60 5.81 -17.46 -11.02
N ASP A 61 6.97 -17.43 -10.36
CA ASP A 61 7.11 -17.55 -8.92
C ASP A 61 7.65 -16.25 -8.34
N ALA A 62 6.96 -15.70 -7.34
CA ALA A 62 7.40 -14.51 -6.62
C ALA A 62 8.51 -14.82 -5.59
N GLY A 63 8.84 -16.10 -5.40
CA GLY A 63 9.94 -16.55 -4.56
C GLY A 63 11.27 -15.90 -4.94
N ILE A 64 11.98 -15.40 -3.93
CA ILE A 64 13.28 -14.75 -4.11
C ILE A 64 14.41 -15.74 -3.85
N ASN A 65 15.47 -15.69 -4.66
CA ASN A 65 16.69 -16.40 -4.36
C ASN A 65 17.38 -15.78 -3.14
N THR A 66 17.53 -16.57 -2.08
CA THR A 66 18.18 -16.12 -0.83
C THR A 66 19.68 -16.42 -0.80
N GLU A 67 20.22 -17.12 -1.81
CA GLU A 67 21.61 -17.52 -1.89
C GLU A 67 22.40 -16.71 -2.94
N GLY A 68 23.57 -16.19 -2.52
CA GLY A 68 24.57 -15.60 -3.43
C GLY A 68 24.34 -14.13 -3.76
N TYR A 69 23.29 -13.81 -4.51
CA TYR A 69 23.01 -12.46 -4.98
C TYR A 69 21.74 -11.91 -4.36
N THR A 70 21.71 -10.60 -4.10
CA THR A 70 20.51 -9.95 -3.57
C THR A 70 19.38 -10.07 -4.57
N GLU A 71 18.23 -10.57 -4.15
CA GLU A 71 16.97 -10.53 -4.89
C GLU A 71 15.89 -10.18 -3.88
N TYR A 72 15.01 -9.23 -4.20
CA TYR A 72 13.96 -8.82 -3.27
C TYR A 72 12.80 -8.13 -3.97
N TRP A 73 11.67 -8.13 -3.26
CA TRP A 73 10.56 -7.22 -3.47
C TRP A 73 10.58 -6.14 -2.40
N ASP A 74 10.20 -4.93 -2.77
CA ASP A 74 9.99 -3.81 -1.85
C ASP A 74 8.74 -3.04 -2.27
N VAL A 75 8.06 -2.43 -1.30
CA VAL A 75 6.83 -1.68 -1.54
C VAL A 75 6.87 -0.40 -0.72
N SER A 76 6.61 0.72 -1.37
CA SER A 76 6.55 2.02 -0.69
C SER A 76 5.67 3.00 -1.45
N THR A 77 5.13 3.99 -0.75
CA THR A 77 4.45 5.14 -1.35
C THR A 77 5.45 6.27 -1.58
N ASN A 78 5.54 6.77 -2.81
CA ASN A 78 6.44 7.86 -3.17
C ASN A 78 5.86 9.26 -2.81
N GLU A 79 6.63 10.32 -3.07
CA GLU A 79 6.22 11.71 -2.77
C GLU A 79 4.99 12.18 -3.53
N ASP A 80 4.71 11.58 -4.70
CA ASP A 80 3.52 11.86 -5.52
C ASP A 80 2.29 11.05 -5.06
N GLY A 81 2.43 10.22 -4.02
CA GLY A 81 1.35 9.37 -3.51
C GLY A 81 1.08 8.13 -4.37
N GLN A 82 1.96 7.78 -5.31
CA GLN A 82 1.89 6.50 -6.02
C GLN A 82 2.50 5.40 -5.14
N ILE A 83 1.89 4.22 -5.14
CA ILE A 83 2.51 3.03 -4.57
C ILE A 83 3.48 2.48 -5.61
N VAL A 84 4.72 2.25 -5.21
CA VAL A 84 5.78 1.69 -6.03
C VAL A 84 6.08 0.29 -5.50
N VAL A 85 5.71 -0.72 -6.28
CA VAL A 85 6.16 -2.09 -6.05
C VAL A 85 7.44 -2.29 -6.86
N LEU A 86 8.55 -2.57 -6.20
CA LEU A 86 9.85 -2.80 -6.82
C LEU A 86 10.17 -4.28 -6.75
N TYR A 87 10.54 -4.86 -7.88
CA TYR A 87 11.30 -6.11 -7.94
C TYR A 87 12.75 -5.79 -8.33
N ARG A 88 13.70 -6.28 -7.54
CA ARG A 88 15.11 -6.29 -7.91
C ARG A 88 15.55 -7.73 -8.15
N SER A 89 15.95 -8.04 -9.38
CA SER A 89 16.45 -9.35 -9.75
C SER A 89 17.85 -9.62 -9.20
N TYR A 90 18.28 -10.88 -9.25
CA TYR A 90 19.64 -11.29 -8.90
C TYR A 90 20.72 -10.64 -9.80
N THR A 91 20.39 -10.25 -11.03
CA THR A 91 21.28 -9.52 -11.96
C THR A 91 21.27 -8.00 -11.73
N ALA A 92 20.61 -7.53 -10.67
CA ALA A 92 20.40 -6.13 -10.32
C ALA A 92 19.50 -5.32 -11.26
N ALA A 93 18.82 -5.97 -12.20
CA ALA A 93 17.73 -5.33 -12.94
C ALA A 93 16.60 -4.97 -11.96
N GLN A 94 16.00 -3.81 -12.16
CA GLN A 94 14.95 -3.27 -11.31
C GLN A 94 13.72 -3.02 -12.16
N ILE A 95 12.62 -3.67 -11.80
CA ILE A 95 11.30 -3.44 -12.39
C ILE A 95 10.43 -2.74 -11.35
N ARG A 96 9.89 -1.58 -11.68
CA ARG A 96 8.99 -0.84 -10.80
C ARG A 96 7.61 -0.72 -11.39
N TYR A 97 6.62 -1.03 -10.58
CA TYR A 97 5.20 -0.90 -10.87
C TYR A 97 4.67 0.31 -10.11
N TYR A 98 4.36 1.39 -10.82
CA TYR A 98 3.84 2.63 -10.26
C TYR A 98 2.32 2.60 -10.29
N VAL A 99 1.70 2.28 -9.15
CA VAL A 99 0.25 2.14 -8.98
C VAL A 99 -0.33 3.44 -8.46
N ASN A 100 -1.31 4.00 -9.17
CA ASN A 100 -2.17 5.03 -8.61
C ASN A 100 -3.13 4.38 -7.61
N PRO A 101 -3.09 4.71 -6.31
CA PRO A 101 -3.86 3.98 -5.31
C PRO A 101 -5.37 4.25 -5.42
N THR A 102 -5.78 5.36 -6.04
CA THR A 102 -7.20 5.70 -6.24
C THR A 102 -7.78 5.09 -7.50
N SER A 103 -7.11 5.20 -8.65
CA SER A 103 -7.63 4.67 -9.94
C SER A 103 -7.24 3.21 -10.19
N GLY A 104 -6.15 2.75 -9.59
CA GLY A 104 -5.50 1.48 -9.90
C GLY A 104 -4.71 1.50 -11.21
N GLU A 105 -4.64 2.61 -11.94
CA GLU A 105 -3.81 2.70 -13.13
C GLU A 105 -2.35 2.47 -12.77
N THR A 106 -1.73 1.52 -13.46
CA THR A 106 -0.35 1.11 -13.23
C THR A 106 0.46 1.23 -14.52
N TYR A 107 1.65 1.80 -14.41
CA TYR A 107 2.66 1.75 -15.47
C TYR A 107 3.94 1.10 -14.95
N ILE A 108 4.70 0.50 -15.87
CA ILE A 108 5.91 -0.25 -15.53
C ILE A 108 7.14 0.49 -16.07
N THR A 109 8.19 0.48 -15.26
CA THR A 109 9.51 0.98 -15.65
C THR A 109 10.58 -0.07 -15.40
N GLU A 110 11.71 0.12 -16.08
CA GLU A 110 12.90 -0.70 -15.91
C GLU A 110 14.12 0.19 -15.68
N PHE A 111 15.03 -0.30 -14.83
CA PHE A 111 16.39 0.21 -14.73
C PHE A 111 17.38 -0.95 -14.59
N VAL A 112 18.42 -0.97 -15.43
CA VAL A 112 19.49 -1.98 -15.38
C VAL A 112 20.83 -1.26 -15.18
N PRO A 113 21.41 -1.30 -13.97
CA PRO A 113 22.65 -0.61 -13.65
C PRO A 113 23.79 -0.98 -14.62
N GLY A 114 24.38 0.04 -15.25
CA GLY A 114 25.49 -0.12 -16.20
C GLY A 114 25.08 -0.54 -17.62
N ILE A 115 23.78 -0.71 -17.87
CA ILE A 115 23.23 -0.97 -19.21
C ILE A 115 22.31 0.16 -19.67
N ILE A 116 21.42 0.62 -18.78
CA ILE A 116 20.54 1.77 -19.02
C ILE A 116 20.97 2.89 -18.07
N ASP A 117 21.09 4.12 -18.60
CA ASP A 117 21.62 5.27 -17.84
C ASP A 117 20.65 5.78 -16.77
N GLU A 118 19.35 5.65 -17.02
CA GLU A 118 18.28 6.10 -16.13
C GLU A 118 17.08 5.15 -16.19
N GLU A 119 16.16 5.26 -15.24
CA GLU A 119 14.91 4.50 -15.26
C GLU A 119 14.03 4.92 -16.45
N GLN A 120 13.48 3.95 -17.17
CA GLN A 120 12.71 4.18 -18.39
C GLN A 120 11.39 3.41 -18.36
N LYS A 121 10.33 4.01 -18.93
CA LYS A 121 9.05 3.33 -19.10
C LYS A 121 9.18 2.19 -20.12
N THR A 122 8.61 1.02 -19.80
CA THR A 122 8.58 -0.12 -20.73
C THR A 122 7.50 0.03 -21.81
N GLY A 123 6.52 0.93 -21.59
CA GLY A 123 5.32 1.07 -22.41
C GLY A 123 4.18 0.14 -21.98
N GLU A 124 4.42 -0.73 -21.00
CA GLU A 124 3.43 -1.65 -20.45
C GLU A 124 2.62 -0.99 -19.33
N THR A 125 1.31 -1.27 -19.33
CA THR A 125 0.35 -0.72 -18.36
C THR A 125 -0.76 -1.73 -18.09
N PHE A 126 -1.30 -1.71 -16.87
CA PHE A 126 -2.50 -2.46 -16.50
C PHE A 126 -3.27 -1.72 -15.40
N ASN A 127 -4.46 -2.21 -15.03
CA ASN A 127 -5.18 -1.71 -13.86
C ASN A 127 -5.04 -2.70 -12.69
N ALA A 128 -4.40 -2.29 -11.59
CA ALA A 128 -4.20 -3.14 -10.41
C ALA A 128 -5.50 -3.63 -9.77
N ARG A 129 -6.62 -2.91 -9.95
CA ARG A 129 -7.92 -3.35 -9.43
C ARG A 129 -8.41 -4.65 -10.04
N ASP A 130 -8.01 -4.92 -11.28
CA ASP A 130 -8.37 -6.15 -12.00
C ASP A 130 -7.66 -7.39 -11.42
N TYR A 131 -6.67 -7.18 -10.54
CA TYR A 131 -5.80 -8.22 -9.98
C TYR A 131 -5.80 -8.29 -8.45
N LEU A 132 -6.73 -7.59 -7.76
CA LEU A 132 -6.84 -7.61 -6.30
C LEU A 132 -7.23 -8.98 -5.72
N THR A 133 -7.77 -9.86 -6.56
CA THR A 133 -8.04 -11.26 -6.22
C THR A 133 -7.13 -12.17 -7.04
N GLU A 134 -6.84 -13.36 -6.53
CA GLU A 134 -6.09 -14.36 -7.29
C GLU A 134 -6.80 -14.68 -8.63
N PRO A 135 -6.03 -14.90 -9.71
CA PRO A 135 -6.58 -15.28 -11.02
C PRO A 135 -7.22 -16.68 -11.03
#